data_AF-A0A355GNJ2-F1
#
_entry.id   AF-A0A355GNJ2-F1
#
_cell.length_a   1.000
_cell.length_b   1.000
_cell.length_c   1.000
_cell.angle_alpha   90.00
_cell.angle_beta   90.00
_cell.angle_gamma   90.00
#
_symmetry.space_group_name_H-M   'P 1'
#
loop_
_entity.id
_entity.type
_entity.pdbx_description
1 polymer ?
#
loop_
_entity_poly.entity_id
_entity_poly.type
_entity_poly.pdbx_seq_one_letter_code
_entity_poly.pdbx_strand_id
1 'polypeptide(L)'
;MRKNLYLLVAFLLIAVLFTGCSKPVKQTGTLFLTFSIPQGTSEYPALPPHADRALSHDGGQRPIPAGSTTLNVAVYNKTTNWSTKTAIPVDTDQTTATTQVTNIPVGSNYTVEVIPTDSAPTAIAMGRTDGIVVQSGISTSATLTVTKFQALKISCPATVEPLSPLAVSLSLCSPVSLDSADLTNVRASLVDNVDNPTISGSFDLFSATTQSLPAGSWVDWNIEDNVPDVVGTYYLLGVGMKYTQPVTNSLYSLFFLLDTPPAVVVETVETGAITIVVE
;
A
#
# COMPACT_ATOMS: atom_id res chain seq x y z
N MET A 1 3.95 -61.00 43.55
CA MET A 1 4.59 -59.67 43.74
C MET A 1 5.16 -59.04 42.47
N ARG A 2 5.74 -59.78 41.50
CA ARG A 2 6.32 -59.19 40.26
C ARG A 2 5.33 -58.44 39.35
N LYS A 3 4.08 -58.92 39.18
CA LYS A 3 3.08 -58.28 38.30
C LYS A 3 2.68 -56.85 38.73
N ASN A 4 2.63 -56.58 40.03
CA ASN A 4 2.27 -55.24 40.54
C ASN A 4 3.41 -54.23 40.36
N LEU A 5 4.67 -54.70 40.33
CA LEU A 5 5.83 -53.85 40.09
C LEU A 5 5.89 -53.37 38.63
N TYR A 6 5.56 -54.24 37.67
CA TYR A 6 5.48 -53.86 36.25
C TYR A 6 4.37 -52.85 35.97
N LEU A 7 3.23 -52.95 36.66
CA LEU A 7 2.15 -51.98 36.52
C LEU A 7 2.56 -50.61 37.05
N LEU A 8 3.23 -50.57 38.20
CA LEU A 8 3.71 -49.32 38.81
C LEU A 8 4.75 -48.62 37.91
N VAL A 9 5.68 -49.39 37.33
CA VAL A 9 6.68 -48.86 36.39
C VAL A 9 6.02 -48.36 35.10
N ALA A 10 5.00 -49.05 34.58
CA ALA A 10 4.25 -48.60 33.41
C ALA A 10 3.48 -47.30 33.68
N PHE A 11 2.84 -47.17 34.85
CA PHE A 11 2.17 -45.92 35.23
C PHE A 11 3.15 -44.75 35.44
N LEU A 12 4.34 -45.02 36.00
CA LEU A 12 5.40 -44.01 36.12
C LEU A 12 5.94 -43.57 34.76
N LEU A 13 6.16 -44.50 33.82
CA LEU A 13 6.60 -44.17 32.46
C LEU A 13 5.55 -43.36 31.69
N ILE A 14 4.27 -43.69 31.85
CA ILE A 14 3.16 -42.93 31.28
C ILE A 14 3.11 -41.52 31.89
N ALA A 15 3.25 -41.38 33.20
CA ALA A 15 3.30 -40.07 33.86
C ALA A 15 4.50 -39.23 33.41
N VAL A 16 5.67 -39.84 33.17
CA VAL A 16 6.87 -39.16 32.64
C VAL A 16 6.68 -38.75 31.17
N LEU A 17 5.99 -39.56 30.36
CA LEU A 17 5.63 -39.22 28.97
C LEU A 17 4.63 -38.05 28.90
N PHE A 18 3.69 -37.95 29.85
CA PHE A 18 2.70 -36.87 29.90
C PHE A 18 3.19 -35.59 30.60
N THR A 19 4.15 -35.67 31.53
CA THR A 19 4.72 -34.49 32.21
C THR A 19 5.97 -33.93 31.51
N GLY A 20 6.65 -34.73 30.68
CA GLY A 20 7.83 -34.32 29.92
C GLY A 20 7.55 -33.59 28.60
N CYS A 21 6.28 -33.48 28.19
CA CYS A 21 5.86 -32.73 27.00
C CYS A 21 5.33 -31.33 27.36
N SER A 22 6.03 -30.58 28.23
CA SER A 22 5.85 -29.13 28.19
C SER A 22 6.35 -28.69 26.82
N LYS A 23 5.45 -28.19 25.97
CA LYS A 23 5.87 -27.54 24.72
C LYS A 23 6.97 -26.55 25.11
N PRO A 24 8.18 -26.60 24.50
CA PRO A 24 9.23 -25.66 24.83
C PRO A 24 8.62 -24.26 24.74
N VAL A 25 8.76 -23.48 25.82
CA VAL A 25 8.27 -22.10 25.86
C VAL A 25 8.89 -21.42 24.66
N LYS A 26 8.07 -21.03 23.68
CA LYS A 26 8.55 -20.33 22.49
C LYS A 26 9.26 -19.08 23.01
N GLN A 27 10.57 -19.03 22.84
CA GLN A 27 11.33 -17.86 23.23
C GLN A 27 10.82 -16.68 22.41
N THR A 28 10.46 -15.61 23.10
CA THR A 28 10.01 -14.37 22.50
C THR A 28 10.95 -13.24 22.85
N GLY A 29 10.95 -12.22 22.00
CA GLY A 29 11.62 -10.94 22.20
C GLY A 29 10.65 -9.78 22.02
N THR A 30 11.23 -8.58 22.07
CA THR A 30 10.53 -7.31 21.92
C THR A 30 11.20 -6.49 20.83
N LEU A 31 10.41 -5.85 19.97
CA LEU A 31 10.87 -4.77 19.11
C LEU A 31 10.44 -3.42 19.69
N PHE A 32 11.41 -2.51 19.79
CA PHE A 32 11.18 -1.09 20.02
C PHE A 32 11.32 -0.38 18.67
N LEU A 33 10.25 0.23 18.21
CA LEU A 33 10.17 0.82 16.88
C LEU A 33 10.11 2.33 16.99
N THR A 34 10.92 3.01 16.19
CA THR A 34 10.89 4.47 16.04
C THR A 34 10.58 4.82 14.59
N PHE A 35 9.58 5.68 14.39
CA PHE A 35 9.07 6.08 13.08
C PHE A 35 9.32 7.55 12.87
N SER A 36 9.99 7.92 11.80
CA SER A 36 9.95 9.30 11.30
C SER A 36 8.73 9.46 10.41
N ILE A 37 7.88 10.41 10.76
CA ILE A 37 6.62 10.71 10.07
C ILE A 37 6.76 12.10 9.47
N PRO A 38 6.82 12.24 8.13
CA PRO A 38 6.76 13.53 7.47
C PRO A 38 5.45 14.24 7.87
N GLN A 39 5.49 15.54 8.12
CA GLN A 39 4.35 16.33 8.54
C GLN A 39 4.11 17.49 7.57
N GLY A 40 2.85 17.73 7.24
CA GLY A 40 2.41 18.90 6.49
C GLY A 40 1.84 18.63 5.11
N THR A 41 1.04 19.58 4.63
CA THR A 41 0.33 19.52 3.34
C THR A 41 1.26 19.50 2.13
N SER A 42 2.50 19.99 2.27
CA SER A 42 3.55 19.91 1.23
C SER A 42 4.15 18.52 1.08
N GLU A 43 4.21 17.77 2.18
CA GLU A 43 4.78 16.42 2.21
C GLU A 43 3.71 15.37 1.88
N TYR A 44 2.46 15.67 2.23
CA TYR A 44 1.29 14.86 1.95
C TYR A 44 0.14 15.75 1.46
N PRO A 45 0.00 15.97 0.14
CA PRO A 45 -1.08 16.80 -0.39
C PRO A 45 -2.45 16.17 -0.06
N ALA A 46 -3.38 16.99 0.41
CA ALA A 46 -4.75 16.56 0.67
C ALA A 46 -5.32 15.92 -0.59
N LEU A 47 -5.85 14.69 -0.45
CA LEU A 47 -6.66 14.13 -1.51
C LEU A 47 -7.91 15.02 -1.65
N PRO A 48 -8.27 15.43 -2.87
CA PRO A 48 -9.49 16.17 -3.12
C PRO A 48 -10.70 15.44 -2.51
N PRO A 49 -11.68 16.15 -1.92
CA PRO A 49 -12.93 15.55 -1.50
C PRO A 49 -13.53 14.74 -2.67
N HIS A 50 -14.00 13.52 -2.41
CA HIS A 50 -14.60 12.63 -3.42
C HIS A 50 -13.67 12.03 -4.49
N ALA A 51 -12.36 12.31 -4.46
CA ALA A 51 -11.36 11.57 -5.26
C ALA A 51 -11.40 10.06 -4.98
N ASP A 52 -11.86 9.67 -3.78
CA ASP A 52 -12.03 8.29 -3.35
C ASP A 52 -12.91 7.46 -4.30
N ARG A 53 -13.97 8.02 -4.91
CA ARG A 53 -14.88 7.22 -5.75
C ARG A 53 -14.48 7.12 -7.22
N ALA A 54 -13.59 7.98 -7.73
CA ALA A 54 -12.95 7.74 -9.04
C ALA A 54 -11.95 6.57 -8.97
N LEU A 55 -11.55 6.15 -7.76
CA LEU A 55 -10.40 5.26 -7.55
C LEU A 55 -10.66 3.98 -6.75
N SER A 56 -11.70 3.91 -5.92
CA SER A 56 -12.45 2.69 -5.57
C SER A 56 -13.46 2.99 -4.46
N HIS A 57 -14.66 2.41 -4.56
CA HIS A 57 -15.63 2.37 -3.46
C HIS A 57 -14.96 1.99 -2.12
N ASP A 58 -15.34 2.75 -1.09
CA ASP A 58 -15.07 2.58 0.33
C ASP A 58 -13.60 2.66 0.77
N GLY A 59 -13.27 3.76 1.46
CA GLY A 59 -12.11 3.82 2.35
C GLY A 59 -11.15 4.96 2.06
N GLY A 60 -11.51 6.17 2.47
CA GLY A 60 -10.57 7.28 2.46
C GLY A 60 -9.42 7.01 3.42
N GLN A 61 -8.17 7.17 2.97
CA GLN A 61 -7.14 7.72 3.85
C GLN A 61 -6.51 8.90 3.13
N ARG A 62 -6.55 10.00 3.87
CA ARG A 62 -5.90 11.28 3.61
C ARG A 62 -4.37 11.10 3.63
N PRO A 63 -3.58 12.14 3.28
CA PRO A 63 -2.38 12.47 4.09
C PRO A 63 -2.52 12.04 5.53
N ILE A 64 -1.43 11.73 6.24
CA ILE A 64 -1.55 11.76 7.71
C ILE A 64 -2.05 13.19 8.03
N PRO A 65 -3.33 13.38 8.36
CA PRO A 65 -3.92 14.71 8.42
C PRO A 65 -3.32 15.41 9.62
N ALA A 66 -3.35 16.74 9.62
CA ALA A 66 -3.28 17.45 10.90
C ALA A 66 -4.43 16.95 11.80
N GLY A 67 -4.09 16.35 12.95
CA GLY A 67 -5.04 15.71 13.87
C GLY A 67 -4.46 14.45 14.51
N SER A 68 -4.98 14.05 15.67
CA SER A 68 -4.66 12.74 16.26
C SER A 68 -5.28 11.64 15.41
N THR A 69 -4.45 10.73 14.91
CA THR A 69 -4.85 9.59 14.07
C THR A 69 -4.19 8.30 14.55
N THR A 70 -4.57 7.18 13.93
CA THR A 70 -3.93 5.89 14.16
C THR A 70 -3.26 5.45 12.87
N LEU A 71 -2.04 4.94 12.95
CA LEU A 71 -1.39 4.14 11.90
C LEU A 71 -1.33 2.68 12.35
N ASN A 72 -1.25 1.75 11.40
CA ASN A 72 -0.97 0.36 11.72
C ASN A 72 0.49 0.04 11.44
N VAL A 73 1.07 -0.82 12.27
CA VAL A 73 2.35 -1.45 12.00
C VAL A 73 2.17 -2.95 11.97
N ALA A 74 2.56 -3.55 10.86
CA ALA A 74 2.69 -4.98 10.72
C ALA A 74 4.14 -5.38 10.99
N VAL A 75 4.33 -6.38 11.85
CA VAL A 75 5.60 -7.08 12.01
C VAL A 75 5.40 -8.51 11.55
N TYR A 76 6.22 -8.98 10.62
CA TYR A 76 6.02 -10.31 10.04
C TYR A 76 7.32 -10.98 9.62
N ASN A 77 7.25 -12.30 9.46
CA ASN A 77 8.31 -13.12 8.90
C ASN A 77 7.70 -14.10 7.90
N LYS A 78 7.96 -13.87 6.61
CA LYS A 78 7.42 -14.68 5.52
C LYS A 78 7.83 -16.16 5.63
N THR A 79 9.04 -16.43 6.12
CA THR A 79 9.60 -17.80 6.23
C THR A 79 8.87 -18.63 7.27
N THR A 80 8.46 -18.01 8.38
CA THR A 80 7.78 -18.70 9.49
C THR A 80 6.26 -18.53 9.48
N ASN A 81 5.74 -17.75 8.52
CA ASN A 81 4.34 -17.34 8.43
C ASN A 81 3.80 -16.73 9.74
N TRP A 82 4.66 -16.06 10.50
CA TRP A 82 4.29 -15.36 11.71
C TRP A 82 4.06 -13.88 11.40
N SER A 83 3.00 -13.30 11.96
CA SER A 83 2.74 -11.87 11.89
C SER A 83 1.99 -11.36 13.11
N THR A 84 2.14 -10.08 13.38
CA THR A 84 1.27 -9.31 14.26
C THR A 84 1.03 -7.93 13.66
N LYS A 85 -0.10 -7.31 14.04
CA LYS A 85 -0.46 -5.94 13.66
C LYS A 85 -0.73 -5.15 14.93
N THR A 86 -0.22 -3.92 15.01
CA THR A 86 -0.37 -3.05 16.17
C THR A 86 -0.72 -1.64 15.72
N ALA A 87 -1.76 -1.08 16.33
CA ALA A 87 -2.16 0.31 16.12
C ALA A 87 -1.21 1.25 16.88
N ILE A 88 -0.83 2.35 16.25
CA ILE A 88 0.05 3.38 16.80
C ILE A 88 -0.68 4.72 16.72
N PRO A 89 -0.93 5.39 17.85
CA PRO A 89 -1.43 6.75 17.82
C PRO A 89 -0.35 7.70 17.30
N VAL A 90 -0.74 8.61 16.42
CA VAL A 90 0.09 9.67 15.87
C VAL A 90 -0.64 10.98 16.08
N ASP A 91 -0.04 11.87 16.86
CA ASP A 91 -0.61 13.19 17.13
C ASP A 91 -0.23 14.20 16.04
N THR A 92 -1.00 15.29 15.97
CA THR A 92 -0.69 16.45 15.12
C THR A 92 0.72 16.95 15.42
N ASP A 93 1.48 17.29 14.38
CA ASP A 93 2.85 17.83 14.47
C ASP A 93 3.89 16.85 15.03
N GLN A 94 3.52 15.58 15.25
CA GLN A 94 4.45 14.55 15.70
C GLN A 94 5.31 14.05 14.55
N THR A 95 6.55 14.53 14.46
CA THR A 95 7.52 14.09 13.44
C THR A 95 8.17 12.75 13.77
N THR A 96 8.07 12.30 15.02
CA THR A 96 8.62 11.03 15.49
C THR A 96 7.63 10.29 16.39
N ALA A 97 7.27 9.06 16.02
CA ALA A 97 6.47 8.16 16.85
C ALA A 97 7.31 6.99 17.35
N THR A 98 6.91 6.40 18.47
CA THR A 98 7.54 5.19 19.00
C THR A 98 6.49 4.19 19.42
N THR A 99 6.72 2.90 19.16
CA THR A 99 5.88 1.83 19.71
C THR A 99 6.73 0.64 20.15
N GLN A 100 6.13 -0.23 20.95
CA GLN A 100 6.73 -1.49 21.36
C GLN A 100 5.84 -2.64 20.89
N VAL A 101 6.45 -3.60 20.18
CA VAL A 101 5.79 -4.84 19.78
C VAL A 101 6.44 -5.99 20.53
N THR A 102 5.65 -6.68 21.36
CA THR A 102 6.12 -7.77 22.24
C THR A 102 5.68 -9.13 21.71
N ASN A 103 6.14 -10.19 22.37
CA ASN A 103 5.78 -11.58 22.05
C ASN A 103 6.14 -12.01 20.62
N ILE A 104 7.17 -11.39 20.04
CA ILE A 104 7.68 -11.76 18.72
C ILE A 104 8.57 -13.00 18.90
N PRO A 105 8.35 -14.11 18.16
CA PRO A 105 9.24 -15.26 18.25
C PRO A 105 10.70 -14.86 17.97
N VAL A 106 11.64 -15.50 18.66
CA VAL A 106 13.05 -15.31 18.37
C VAL A 106 13.37 -15.84 16.98
N GLY A 107 14.13 -15.05 16.21
CA GLY A 107 14.48 -15.38 14.83
C GLY A 107 15.04 -14.19 14.06
N SER A 108 15.36 -14.41 12.79
CA SER A 108 15.85 -13.40 11.86
C SER A 108 14.89 -13.20 10.70
N ASN A 109 15.16 -12.19 9.86
CA ASN A 109 14.39 -11.85 8.67
C ASN A 109 12.95 -11.39 8.98
N TYR A 110 12.78 -10.70 10.11
CA TYR A 110 11.55 -9.96 10.34
C TYR A 110 11.51 -8.70 9.47
N THR A 111 10.34 -8.43 8.93
CA THR A 111 9.99 -7.16 8.28
C THR A 111 9.04 -6.40 9.20
N VAL A 112 9.26 -5.09 9.28
CA VAL A 112 8.33 -4.14 9.90
C VAL A 112 7.86 -3.19 8.82
N GLU A 113 6.55 -2.99 8.72
CA GLU A 113 5.90 -2.16 7.70
C GLU A 113 4.85 -1.27 8.36
N VAL A 114 4.89 0.03 8.09
CA VAL A 114 3.82 0.96 8.43
C VAL A 114 2.80 0.91 7.32
N ILE A 115 1.58 0.54 7.66
CA ILE A 115 0.47 0.36 6.74
C ILE A 115 -0.73 1.23 7.14
N PRO A 116 -1.61 1.54 6.18
CA PRO A 116 -2.89 2.19 6.45
C PRO A 116 -3.72 1.47 7.52
N THR A 117 -4.66 2.20 8.11
CA THR A 117 -5.65 1.55 8.98
C THR A 117 -6.71 0.82 8.15
N ASP A 118 -7.30 -0.24 8.70
CA ASP A 118 -8.32 -1.01 7.94
C ASP A 118 -9.57 -0.16 7.65
N SER A 119 -9.87 0.83 8.50
CA SER A 119 -10.94 1.82 8.29
C SER A 119 -10.64 2.84 7.18
N ALA A 120 -9.39 2.92 6.76
CA ALA A 120 -8.86 3.90 5.82
C ALA A 120 -7.74 3.22 4.99
N PRO A 121 -8.08 2.30 4.07
CA PRO A 121 -7.11 1.42 3.41
C PRO A 121 -6.26 2.08 2.30
N THR A 122 -6.35 3.40 2.12
CA THR A 122 -5.58 4.11 1.10
C THR A 122 -4.22 4.58 1.66
N ALA A 123 -3.17 4.59 0.85
CA ALA A 123 -1.83 4.98 1.23
C ALA A 123 -1.20 5.89 0.17
N ILE A 124 -0.71 7.05 0.57
CA ILE A 124 0.17 7.90 -0.28
C ILE A 124 1.62 7.86 0.19
N ALA A 125 1.89 7.11 1.27
CA ALA A 125 3.20 6.90 1.84
C ALA A 125 3.29 5.52 2.48
N MET A 126 4.52 5.04 2.65
CA MET A 126 4.81 3.81 3.37
C MET A 126 6.19 3.89 4.01
N GLY A 127 6.38 3.15 5.10
CA GLY A 127 7.68 2.92 5.70
C GLY A 127 7.90 1.43 5.89
N ARG A 128 9.08 0.94 5.56
CA ARG A 128 9.44 -0.47 5.71
C ARG A 128 10.88 -0.60 6.16
N THR A 129 11.13 -1.60 6.98
CA THR A 129 12.48 -2.05 7.30
C THR A 129 12.48 -3.57 7.35
N ASP A 130 13.53 -4.18 6.79
CA ASP A 130 13.62 -5.62 6.56
C ASP A 130 14.86 -6.18 7.29
N GLY A 131 14.94 -7.51 7.40
CA GLY A 131 16.15 -8.18 7.92
C GLY A 131 16.34 -8.06 9.44
N ILE A 132 15.29 -7.73 10.18
CA ILE A 132 15.37 -7.55 11.63
C ILE A 132 15.59 -8.90 12.33
N VAL A 133 16.46 -8.90 13.33
CA VAL A 133 16.76 -10.05 14.20
C VAL A 133 16.18 -9.80 15.58
N VAL A 134 15.32 -10.70 16.05
CA VAL A 134 14.70 -10.65 17.38
C VAL A 134 15.36 -11.69 18.27
N GLN A 135 15.84 -11.25 19.44
CA GLN A 135 16.54 -12.08 20.43
C GLN A 135 15.73 -12.22 21.72
N SER A 136 15.92 -13.33 22.45
CA SER A 136 15.19 -13.59 23.69
C SER A 136 15.63 -12.64 24.80
N GLY A 137 14.66 -12.05 25.53
CA GLY A 137 14.95 -11.21 26.70
C GLY A 137 15.64 -9.88 26.39
N ILE A 138 15.81 -9.52 25.11
CA ILE A 138 16.45 -8.27 24.67
C ILE A 138 15.43 -7.47 23.85
N SER A 139 15.42 -6.15 24.06
CA SER A 139 14.70 -5.21 23.19
C SER A 139 15.56 -4.87 21.99
N THR A 140 15.13 -5.30 20.80
CA THR A 140 15.78 -4.91 19.55
C THR A 140 15.17 -3.61 19.06
N SER A 141 16.01 -2.62 18.72
CA SER A 141 15.53 -1.35 18.18
C SER A 141 15.53 -1.37 16.66
N ALA A 142 14.47 -0.86 16.04
CA ALA A 142 14.42 -0.63 14.61
C ALA A 142 13.86 0.76 14.31
N THR A 143 14.45 1.42 13.33
CA THR A 143 14.01 2.73 12.84
C THR A 143 13.53 2.59 11.42
N LEU A 144 12.43 3.27 11.10
CA LEU A 144 11.96 3.40 9.74
C LEU A 144 11.44 4.82 9.48
N THR A 145 11.55 5.23 8.22
CA THR A 145 11.04 6.51 7.75
C THR A 145 9.84 6.24 6.87
N VAL A 146 8.72 6.87 7.19
CA VAL A 146 7.55 6.88 6.33
C VAL A 146 7.83 7.90 5.23
N THR A 147 7.70 7.54 3.97
CA THR A 147 8.01 8.43 2.83
C THR A 147 6.92 8.32 1.79
N LYS A 148 6.63 9.42 1.08
CA LYS A 148 5.60 9.43 0.03
C LYS A 148 5.99 8.60 -1.17
N PHE A 149 5.00 8.01 -1.83
CA PHE A 149 5.16 7.52 -3.20
C PHE A 149 5.38 8.70 -4.15
N GLN A 150 6.15 8.51 -5.21
CA GLN A 150 6.45 9.57 -6.17
C GLN A 150 6.06 9.15 -7.57
N ALA A 151 5.43 10.07 -8.31
CA ALA A 151 5.17 9.93 -9.73
C ALA A 151 5.84 11.08 -10.49
N LEU A 152 6.32 10.76 -11.69
CA LEU A 152 6.71 11.75 -12.68
C LEU A 152 6.02 11.43 -13.99
N LYS A 153 5.33 12.41 -14.58
CA LYS A 153 4.80 12.28 -15.93
C LYS A 153 5.94 12.32 -16.94
N ILE A 154 5.99 11.34 -17.83
CA ILE A 154 6.90 11.32 -18.98
C ILE A 154 6.16 11.88 -20.20
N SER A 155 4.97 11.37 -20.50
CA SER A 155 4.15 11.77 -21.64
C SER A 155 2.66 11.59 -21.37
N CYS A 156 1.83 12.49 -21.91
CA CYS A 156 0.37 12.39 -21.90
C CYS A 156 -0.15 13.28 -23.04
N PRO A 157 -0.90 12.74 -24.02
CA PRO A 157 -1.55 13.54 -25.06
C PRO A 157 -2.42 14.65 -24.47
N ALA A 158 -2.34 15.84 -25.06
CA ALA A 158 -3.14 16.99 -24.62
C ALA A 158 -4.58 16.95 -25.14
N THR A 159 -4.82 16.25 -26.26
CA THR A 159 -6.11 16.17 -26.93
C THR A 159 -6.32 14.76 -27.48
N VAL A 160 -7.54 14.23 -27.38
CA VAL A 160 -7.91 12.90 -27.88
C VAL A 160 -9.40 12.88 -28.30
N GLU A 161 -9.73 12.07 -29.29
CA GLU A 161 -11.13 11.87 -29.70
C GLU A 161 -11.87 10.94 -28.72
N PRO A 162 -13.19 11.13 -28.53
CA PRO A 162 -14.03 10.18 -27.79
C PRO A 162 -13.84 8.74 -28.28
N LEU A 163 -13.88 7.77 -27.36
CA LEU A 163 -13.72 6.33 -27.63
C LEU A 163 -12.38 5.92 -28.27
N SER A 164 -11.42 6.83 -28.38
CA SER A 164 -10.09 6.53 -28.93
C SER A 164 -9.09 6.12 -27.83
N PRO A 165 -8.03 5.37 -28.19
CA PRO A 165 -6.97 5.04 -27.25
C PRO A 165 -6.24 6.30 -26.74
N LEU A 166 -6.03 6.36 -25.43
CA LEU A 166 -5.17 7.32 -24.76
C LEU A 166 -4.04 6.56 -24.06
N ALA A 167 -2.80 6.86 -24.44
CA ALA A 167 -1.61 6.30 -23.82
C ALA A 167 -0.96 7.33 -22.89
N VAL A 168 -0.75 6.95 -21.64
CA VAL A 168 -0.06 7.74 -20.63
C VAL A 168 1.24 7.04 -20.25
N SER A 169 2.36 7.75 -20.37
CA SER A 169 3.68 7.29 -19.93
C SER A 169 4.11 8.04 -18.68
N LEU A 170 4.50 7.32 -17.64
CA LEU A 170 4.88 7.89 -16.36
C LEU A 170 5.87 6.99 -15.63
N SER A 171 6.70 7.59 -14.77
CA SER A 171 7.66 6.89 -13.94
C SER A 171 7.17 6.90 -12.50
N LEU A 172 7.18 5.75 -11.85
CA LEU A 172 6.76 5.57 -10.46
C LEU A 172 7.97 5.19 -9.61
N CYS A 173 8.09 5.81 -8.43
CA CYS A 173 9.10 5.46 -7.44
C CYS A 173 8.42 5.16 -6.11
N SER A 174 8.66 3.94 -5.61
CA SER A 174 8.20 3.49 -4.30
C SER A 174 9.32 3.62 -3.27
N PRO A 175 9.05 4.15 -2.06
CA PRO A 175 10.04 4.23 -0.99
C PRO A 175 10.40 2.85 -0.42
N VAL A 176 9.58 1.83 -0.71
CA VAL A 176 9.75 0.46 -0.23
C VAL A 176 9.70 -0.52 -1.39
N SER A 177 10.30 -1.70 -1.23
CA SER A 177 10.23 -2.73 -2.25
C SER A 177 8.82 -3.35 -2.28
N LEU A 178 8.20 -3.40 -3.47
CA LEU A 178 6.91 -4.03 -3.73
C LEU A 178 7.05 -5.05 -4.85
N ASP A 179 6.61 -6.29 -4.61
CA ASP A 179 6.65 -7.36 -5.60
C ASP A 179 5.42 -7.26 -6.51
N SER A 180 5.62 -7.42 -7.82
CA SER A 180 4.54 -7.56 -8.81
C SER A 180 3.44 -8.55 -8.43
N ALA A 181 3.77 -9.64 -7.72
CA ALA A 181 2.80 -10.64 -7.28
C ALA A 181 1.83 -10.12 -6.21
N ASP A 182 2.25 -9.10 -5.46
CA ASP A 182 1.47 -8.45 -4.42
C ASP A 182 0.70 -7.22 -4.97
N LEU A 183 0.91 -6.87 -6.24
CA LEU A 183 0.32 -5.70 -6.90
C LEU A 183 -0.73 -6.09 -7.93
N THR A 184 -1.85 -5.35 -7.95
CA THR A 184 -2.92 -5.51 -8.94
C THR A 184 -3.56 -4.16 -9.28
N ASN A 185 -4.39 -4.13 -10.34
CA ASN A 185 -5.24 -2.98 -10.67
C ASN A 185 -4.47 -1.65 -10.80
N VAL A 186 -3.39 -1.63 -11.58
CA VAL A 186 -2.63 -0.39 -11.82
C VAL A 186 -3.41 0.47 -12.82
N ARG A 187 -3.75 1.69 -12.42
CA ARG A 187 -4.63 2.59 -13.17
C ARG A 187 -4.12 4.01 -13.17
N ALA A 188 -4.11 4.65 -14.33
CA ALA A 188 -3.90 6.09 -14.44
C ALA A 188 -5.26 6.78 -14.31
N SER A 189 -5.40 7.72 -13.39
CA SER A 189 -6.69 8.33 -13.07
C SER A 189 -6.81 9.73 -13.63
N LEU A 190 -7.84 9.92 -14.44
CA LEU A 190 -8.19 11.18 -15.07
C LEU A 190 -9.47 11.73 -14.42
N VAL A 191 -9.35 12.93 -13.86
CA VAL A 191 -10.44 13.58 -13.13
C VAL A 191 -10.96 14.81 -13.87
N ASP A 192 -12.25 15.08 -13.81
CA ASP A 192 -12.87 16.30 -14.38
C ASP A 192 -12.44 17.59 -13.66
N ASN A 193 -12.11 17.50 -12.38
CA ASN A 193 -11.69 18.63 -11.56
C ASN A 193 -10.63 18.19 -10.55
N VAL A 194 -9.50 18.90 -10.50
CA VAL A 194 -8.39 18.56 -9.58
C VAL A 194 -8.75 18.83 -8.12
N ASP A 195 -9.54 19.87 -7.82
CA ASP A 195 -9.87 20.27 -6.45
C ASP A 195 -11.08 19.55 -5.87
N ASN A 196 -12.01 19.12 -6.72
CA ASN A 196 -13.25 18.44 -6.32
C ASN A 196 -13.73 17.48 -7.43
N PRO A 197 -13.02 16.36 -7.64
CA PRO A 197 -13.32 15.42 -8.70
C PRO A 197 -14.69 14.77 -8.49
N THR A 198 -15.43 14.61 -9.58
CA THR A 198 -16.70 13.90 -9.56
C THR A 198 -16.56 12.49 -10.11
N ILE A 199 -17.38 11.60 -9.59
CA ILE A 199 -17.28 10.16 -9.85
C ILE A 199 -17.78 9.83 -11.25
N SER A 200 -18.88 10.49 -11.63
CA SER A 200 -19.48 10.35 -12.96
C SER A 200 -18.71 11.10 -14.04
N GLY A 201 -17.90 12.09 -13.65
CA GLY A 201 -17.08 12.89 -14.55
C GLY A 201 -15.62 12.44 -14.61
N SER A 202 -15.20 11.42 -13.88
CA SER A 202 -13.81 10.91 -13.90
C SER A 202 -13.74 9.52 -14.54
N PHE A 203 -12.56 9.13 -15.01
CA PHE A 203 -12.31 7.80 -15.55
C PHE A 203 -10.87 7.33 -15.30
N ASP A 204 -10.66 6.03 -15.46
CA ASP A 204 -9.35 5.38 -15.31
C ASP A 204 -8.90 4.77 -16.64
N LEU A 205 -7.60 4.82 -16.91
CA LEU A 205 -6.95 3.96 -17.89
C LEU A 205 -6.34 2.77 -17.17
N PHE A 206 -6.43 1.57 -17.76
CA PHE A 206 -6.00 0.33 -17.13
C PHE A 206 -4.67 -0.18 -17.69
N SER A 207 -3.78 -0.62 -16.81
CA SER A 207 -2.60 -1.38 -17.21
C SER A 207 -2.93 -2.88 -17.23
N ALA A 208 -2.63 -3.54 -18.35
CA ALA A 208 -2.77 -4.99 -18.47
C ALA A 208 -1.69 -5.77 -17.70
N THR A 209 -0.58 -5.13 -17.36
CA THR A 209 0.57 -5.76 -16.72
C THR A 209 0.88 -5.11 -15.38
N THR A 210 1.41 -5.90 -14.43
CA THR A 210 2.03 -5.39 -13.21
C THR A 210 3.54 -5.62 -13.25
N GLN A 211 4.30 -4.77 -12.56
CA GLN A 211 5.76 -4.82 -12.48
C GLN A 211 6.17 -4.57 -11.04
N SER A 212 7.29 -5.16 -10.61
CA SER A 212 7.84 -4.90 -9.29
C SER A 212 8.37 -3.48 -9.20
N LEU A 213 8.26 -2.88 -8.02
CA LEU A 213 8.82 -1.56 -7.71
C LEU A 213 9.96 -1.75 -6.70
N PRO A 214 11.24 -1.77 -7.13
CA PRO A 214 12.37 -1.79 -6.20
C PRO A 214 12.39 -0.50 -5.37
N ALA A 215 12.78 -0.62 -4.09
CA ALA A 215 12.84 0.52 -3.19
C ALA A 215 13.74 1.64 -3.75
N GLY A 216 13.23 2.87 -3.78
CA GLY A 216 13.95 4.07 -4.20
C GLY A 216 14.32 4.12 -5.69
N SER A 217 13.77 3.23 -6.50
CA SER A 217 14.06 3.16 -7.95
C SER A 217 12.86 3.60 -8.77
N TRP A 218 13.14 4.36 -9.83
CA TRP A 218 12.15 4.74 -10.83
C TRP A 218 11.86 3.58 -11.77
N VAL A 219 10.58 3.29 -11.98
CA VAL A 219 10.09 2.28 -12.92
C VAL A 219 9.11 2.94 -13.86
N ASP A 220 9.36 2.80 -15.16
CA ASP A 220 8.52 3.39 -16.20
C ASP A 220 7.31 2.50 -16.50
N TRP A 221 6.17 3.15 -16.69
CA TRP A 221 4.88 2.56 -17.00
C TRP A 221 4.29 3.23 -18.23
N ASN A 222 3.71 2.40 -19.09
CA ASN A 222 2.84 2.82 -20.17
C ASN A 222 1.45 2.24 -19.88
N ILE A 223 0.48 3.12 -19.66
CA ILE A 223 -0.89 2.75 -19.33
C ILE A 223 -1.75 3.27 -20.49
N GLU A 224 -2.44 2.36 -21.17
CA GLU A 224 -3.22 2.66 -22.36
C GLU A 224 -4.59 2.02 -22.25
N ASP A 225 -5.63 2.83 -22.47
CA ASP A 225 -7.01 2.37 -22.59
C ASP A 225 -7.81 3.38 -23.42
N ASN A 226 -9.05 3.05 -23.77
CA ASN A 226 -9.93 3.94 -24.48
C ASN A 226 -10.53 5.00 -23.55
N VAL A 227 -10.58 6.25 -24.03
CA VAL A 227 -11.29 7.32 -23.33
C VAL A 227 -12.80 7.15 -23.43
N PRO A 228 -13.58 7.68 -22.46
CA PRO A 228 -15.03 7.63 -22.53
C PRO A 228 -15.59 8.41 -23.73
N ASP A 229 -16.83 8.10 -24.10
CA ASP A 229 -17.61 8.87 -25.08
C ASP A 229 -18.19 10.17 -24.47
N VAL A 230 -17.35 10.94 -23.78
CA VAL A 230 -17.76 12.15 -23.09
C VAL A 230 -16.73 13.23 -23.35
N VAL A 231 -17.17 14.28 -24.02
CA VAL A 231 -16.35 15.47 -24.30
C VAL A 231 -16.14 16.25 -23.00
N GLY A 232 -14.92 16.70 -22.76
CA GLY A 232 -14.57 17.43 -21.55
C GLY A 232 -13.07 17.66 -21.40
N THR A 233 -12.70 18.45 -20.40
CA THR A 233 -11.32 18.57 -19.94
C THR A 233 -11.15 17.71 -18.70
N TYR A 234 -10.14 16.85 -18.73
CA TYR A 234 -9.78 15.95 -17.65
C TYR A 234 -8.33 16.20 -17.25
N TYR A 235 -7.96 15.83 -16.03
CA TYR A 235 -6.64 16.04 -15.48
C TYR A 235 -6.08 14.72 -14.99
N LEU A 236 -4.89 14.35 -15.47
CA LEU A 236 -4.20 13.15 -14.99
C LEU A 236 -3.69 13.42 -13.57
N LEU A 237 -4.40 12.91 -12.58
CA LEU A 237 -4.09 13.13 -11.17
C LEU A 237 -2.87 12.32 -10.71
N GLY A 238 -2.71 11.10 -11.24
CA GLY A 238 -1.68 10.17 -10.81
C GLY A 238 -2.00 8.72 -11.16
N VAL A 239 -1.40 7.80 -10.42
CA VAL A 239 -1.62 6.35 -10.56
C VAL A 239 -2.10 5.73 -9.26
N GLY A 240 -3.19 4.96 -9.34
CA GLY A 240 -3.64 4.07 -8.29
C GLY A 240 -3.20 2.63 -8.54
N MET A 241 -2.84 1.92 -7.48
CA MET A 241 -2.57 0.49 -7.51
C MET A 241 -3.07 -0.18 -6.24
N LYS A 242 -3.52 -1.43 -6.36
CA LYS A 242 -3.88 -2.24 -5.19
C LYS A 242 -2.69 -3.09 -4.77
N TYR A 243 -2.40 -3.06 -3.47
CA TYR A 243 -1.36 -3.84 -2.82
C TYR A 243 -1.99 -4.80 -1.83
N THR A 244 -1.67 -6.08 -1.97
CA THR A 244 -2.03 -7.11 -0.99
C THR A 244 -0.85 -7.33 -0.08
N GLN A 245 -1.01 -7.01 1.19
CA GLN A 245 0.04 -7.22 2.18
C GLN A 245 0.33 -8.73 2.30
N PRO A 246 1.57 -9.20 2.08
CA PRO A 246 1.85 -10.61 1.78
C PRO A 246 1.59 -11.61 2.91
N VAL A 247 1.41 -11.14 4.15
CA VAL A 247 1.30 -12.01 5.33
C VAL A 247 -0.03 -11.80 6.06
N THR A 248 -0.52 -10.56 6.14
CA THR A 248 -1.82 -10.24 6.72
C THR A 248 -2.95 -10.39 5.71
N ASN A 249 -2.64 -10.51 4.41
CA ASN A 249 -3.61 -10.54 3.30
C ASN A 249 -4.54 -9.33 3.28
N SER A 250 -4.12 -8.23 3.90
CA SER A 250 -4.88 -6.99 3.93
C SER A 250 -4.70 -6.26 2.61
N LEU A 251 -5.79 -5.74 2.05
CA LEU A 251 -5.79 -5.04 0.78
C LEU A 251 -5.71 -3.52 1.02
N TYR A 252 -4.76 -2.87 0.36
CA TYR A 252 -4.53 -1.44 0.44
C TYR A 252 -4.51 -0.82 -0.96
N SER A 253 -4.95 0.42 -1.07
CA SER A 253 -4.85 1.21 -2.31
C SER A 253 -3.65 2.15 -2.18
N LEU A 254 -2.60 1.96 -2.95
CA LEU A 254 -1.45 2.87 -3.01
C LEU A 254 -1.70 3.91 -4.10
N PHE A 255 -1.39 5.17 -3.82
CA PHE A 255 -1.63 6.27 -4.75
C PHE A 255 -0.38 7.12 -4.96
N PHE A 256 -0.02 7.30 -6.23
CA PHE A 256 1.16 8.01 -6.72
C PHE A 256 0.70 9.29 -7.39
N LEU A 257 0.68 10.39 -6.63
CA LEU A 257 0.21 11.69 -7.08
C LEU A 257 1.24 12.40 -7.95
N LEU A 258 0.77 13.07 -8.99
CA LEU A 258 1.56 14.07 -9.72
C LEU A 258 1.45 15.42 -9.01
N ASP A 259 2.59 16.07 -8.77
CA ASP A 259 2.61 17.41 -8.16
C ASP A 259 1.94 18.47 -9.06
N THR A 260 1.87 18.23 -10.37
CA THR A 260 1.16 19.10 -11.33
C THR A 260 0.42 18.25 -12.36
N PRO A 261 -0.90 18.02 -12.16
CA PRO A 261 -1.74 17.26 -13.09
C PRO A 261 -1.80 17.93 -14.47
N PRO A 262 -1.37 17.26 -15.57
CA PRO A 262 -1.59 17.78 -16.91
C PRO A 262 -3.07 17.66 -17.31
N ALA A 263 -3.54 18.58 -18.14
CA ALA A 263 -4.86 18.49 -18.74
C ALA A 263 -4.85 17.63 -20.02
N VAL A 264 -5.95 16.93 -20.26
CA VAL A 264 -6.31 16.17 -21.45
C VAL A 264 -7.70 16.61 -21.88
N VAL A 265 -7.85 17.07 -23.11
CA VAL A 265 -9.12 17.47 -23.69
C VAL A 265 -9.65 16.32 -24.54
N VAL A 266 -10.80 15.76 -24.15
CA VAL A 266 -11.55 14.85 -25.01
C VAL A 266 -12.48 15.72 -25.86
N GLU A 267 -12.27 15.77 -27.17
CA GLU A 267 -13.07 16.59 -28.07
C GLU A 267 -13.40 15.87 -29.37
N THR A 268 -14.58 16.14 -29.92
CA THR A 268 -14.95 15.68 -31.25
C THR A 268 -14.15 16.44 -32.29
N VAL A 269 -13.29 15.75 -33.04
CA VAL A 269 -12.69 16.31 -34.24
C VAL A 269 -13.79 16.33 -35.31
N GLU A 270 -14.10 17.52 -35.85
CA GLU A 270 -14.95 17.61 -37.03
C GLU A 270 -14.26 16.87 -38.19
N THR A 271 -14.69 15.65 -38.45
CA THR A 271 -14.40 14.99 -39.72
C THR A 271 -15.15 15.78 -40.77
N GLY A 272 -14.43 16.64 -41.51
CA GLY A 272 -15.00 17.55 -42.50
C GLY A 272 -16.02 16.82 -43.37
N ALA A 273 -17.30 17.18 -43.22
CA ALA A 273 -18.38 16.54 -43.93
C ALA A 273 -18.17 16.73 -45.44
N ILE A 274 -17.99 15.63 -46.17
CA ILE A 274 -18.08 15.66 -47.63
C ILE A 274 -19.55 15.94 -47.96
N THR A 275 -19.85 17.17 -48.33
CA THR A 275 -21.16 17.55 -48.85
C THR A 275 -21.26 17.04 -50.28
N ILE A 276 -21.96 15.93 -50.50
CA ILE A 276 -22.30 15.49 -51.85
C ILE A 276 -23.46 16.37 -52.33
N VAL A 277 -23.16 17.32 -53.21
CA VAL A 277 -24.19 18.08 -53.94
C VAL A 277 -24.74 17.16 -55.02
N VAL A 278 -26.02 16.81 -54.91
CA VAL A 278 -26.76 16.15 -56.00
C VAL A 278 -27.44 17.26 -56.79
N GLU A 279 -26.98 17.48 -58.03
CA GLU A 279 -27.70 18.26 -59.04
C GLU A 279 -28.87 17.46 -59.62
#